data_AF-A0A168A3H3-F1
#
_entry.id   AF-A0A168A3H3-F1
#
_cell.length_a   1.000
_cell.length_b   1.000
_cell.length_c   1.000
_cell.angle_alpha   90.00
_cell.angle_beta   90.00
_cell.angle_gamma   90.00
#
_symmetry.space_group_name_H-M   'P 1'
#
loop_
_entity.id
_entity.type
_entity.pdbx_description
1 polymer ?
#
loop_
_entity_poly.entity_id
_entity_poly.type
_entity_poly.pdbx_seq_one_letter_code
_entity_poly.pdbx_strand_id
1 'polypeptide(L)'
;MKFAHGFKETLASQASSPVALQYKLKDAQGSSFVRPELTVYVHLRDGIAVDASLTPSSRAFFEKIAAGIRSEPLSHCGGPVDEQVIIDAVSPSCSQVDVGQNSDTGPDRYERIEVPLVFDGEFFDMLQSDVNSLDTLQAEEQRKMNADIVELGKDVSTVCRAGRFSKSDLARWRRIFELYLDAEVFFSTHERDHGNRSSQSALKQLQWFQGEVERANLVKGFKFRESQKAFSGFVGLNLSLLKNLQFQELNKLAIVKILKNNLDRTLEKYMKKYFAKEVKEKQRANEIERGIEDYGPNYTHRDCVIM
;
A
#
# COMPACT_ATOMS: atom_id res chain seq x y z
N MET A 1 -0.58 10.58 7.28
CA MET A 1 -1.09 9.65 6.24
C MET A 1 -1.70 8.45 6.95
N LYS A 2 -2.91 8.01 6.58
CA LYS A 2 -3.43 6.71 7.04
C LYS A 2 -2.87 5.63 6.12
N PHE A 3 -2.15 4.65 6.65
CA PHE A 3 -1.60 3.51 5.91
C PHE A 3 -2.69 2.77 5.14
N ALA A 4 -3.88 2.57 5.72
CA ALA A 4 -5.00 1.93 5.03
C ALA A 4 -5.52 2.74 3.83
N HIS A 5 -5.45 4.08 3.89
CA HIS A 5 -5.88 4.93 2.77
C HIS A 5 -4.89 4.87 1.60
N GLY A 6 -3.58 5.00 1.88
CA GLY A 6 -2.54 4.88 0.84
C GLY A 6 -2.44 3.46 0.28
N PHE A 7 -2.77 2.44 1.08
CA PHE A 7 -2.88 1.06 0.62
C PHE A 7 -4.01 0.89 -0.39
N LYS A 8 -5.18 1.49 -0.16
CA LYS A 8 -6.29 1.47 -1.12
C LYS A 8 -5.94 2.18 -2.43
N GLU A 9 -5.34 3.37 -2.38
CA GLU A 9 -4.87 4.07 -3.60
C GLU A 9 -3.87 3.22 -4.39
N THR A 10 -2.90 2.59 -3.72
CA THR A 10 -1.91 1.70 -4.37
C THR A 10 -2.57 0.49 -5.06
N LEU A 11 -3.78 0.12 -4.66
CA LEU A 11 -4.52 -1.05 -5.16
C LEU A 11 -5.67 -0.70 -6.12
N ALA A 12 -6.10 0.57 -6.22
CA ALA A 12 -7.35 0.97 -6.88
C ALA A 12 -7.28 1.08 -8.42
N SER A 13 -6.16 0.73 -9.05
CA SER A 13 -6.05 0.69 -10.52
C SER A 13 -6.47 -0.68 -11.06
N GLN A 14 -7.67 -0.76 -11.63
CA GLN A 14 -8.11 -1.91 -12.42
C GLN A 14 -9.19 -1.51 -13.44
N ALA A 15 -8.74 -1.20 -14.67
CA ALA A 15 -9.63 -1.12 -15.83
C ALA A 15 -9.27 -2.13 -16.95
N SER A 16 -10.34 -2.81 -17.39
CA SER A 16 -10.60 -3.37 -18.72
C SER A 16 -9.45 -4.10 -19.42
N SER A 17 -9.29 -5.40 -19.13
CA SER A 17 -8.61 -6.32 -20.05
C SER A 17 -9.56 -6.72 -21.20
N PRO A 18 -9.08 -6.83 -22.46
CA PRO A 18 -9.85 -7.39 -23.59
C PRO A 18 -10.09 -8.91 -23.48
N VAL A 19 -9.60 -9.52 -22.40
CA VAL A 19 -9.87 -10.91 -22.02
C VAL A 19 -11.12 -10.94 -21.16
N ALA A 20 -12.00 -11.92 -21.37
CA ALA A 20 -13.27 -12.07 -20.61
C ALA A 20 -13.09 -12.41 -19.12
N LEU A 21 -11.84 -12.42 -18.65
CA LEU A 21 -11.43 -12.53 -17.26
C LEU A 21 -11.10 -11.13 -16.74
N GLN A 22 -11.83 -10.69 -15.74
CA GLN A 22 -11.56 -9.43 -15.06
C GLN A 22 -11.17 -9.72 -13.62
N TYR A 23 -9.92 -9.45 -13.26
CA TYR A 23 -9.49 -9.43 -11.87
C TYR A 23 -9.76 -8.04 -11.29
N LYS A 24 -10.46 -7.99 -10.16
CA LYS A 24 -10.88 -6.77 -9.47
C LYS A 24 -10.65 -6.88 -7.98
N LEU A 25 -10.33 -5.77 -7.33
CA LEU A 25 -10.32 -5.65 -5.88
C LEU A 25 -11.62 -4.93 -5.46
N LYS A 26 -12.57 -5.66 -4.87
CA LYS A 26 -13.86 -5.11 -4.38
C LYS A 26 -13.76 -4.73 -2.91
N ASP A 27 -14.40 -3.64 -2.51
CA ASP A 27 -14.67 -3.37 -1.10
C ASP A 27 -15.66 -4.41 -0.57
N ALA A 28 -15.32 -5.06 0.55
CA ALA A 28 -16.27 -5.85 1.31
C ALA A 28 -17.35 -4.89 1.84
N GLN A 29 -18.63 -5.20 1.59
CA GLN A 29 -19.76 -4.29 1.86
C GLN A 29 -19.66 -3.63 3.25
N GLY A 30 -19.50 -2.30 3.28
CA GLY A 30 -19.42 -1.49 4.51
C GLY A 30 -18.08 -1.53 5.26
N SER A 31 -17.06 -2.18 4.72
CA SER A 31 -15.76 -2.41 5.37
C SER A 31 -14.61 -1.75 4.59
N SER A 32 -13.52 -1.39 5.28
CA SER A 32 -12.26 -1.02 4.62
C SER A 32 -11.60 -2.22 3.94
N PHE A 33 -12.13 -3.44 4.17
CA PHE A 33 -11.54 -4.65 3.68
C PHE A 33 -11.68 -4.84 2.16
N VAL A 34 -10.61 -5.27 1.51
CA VAL A 34 -10.54 -5.44 0.06
C VAL A 34 -10.46 -6.92 -0.25
N ARG A 35 -11.31 -7.39 -1.18
CA ARG A 35 -11.37 -8.80 -1.60
C ARG A 35 -11.00 -8.94 -3.07
N PRO A 36 -10.08 -9.86 -3.41
CA PRO A 36 -9.79 -10.18 -4.79
C PRO A 36 -10.96 -10.95 -5.40
N GLU A 37 -11.36 -10.54 -6.59
CA GLU A 37 -12.45 -11.12 -7.36
C GLU A 37 -11.97 -11.37 -8.78
N LEU A 38 -12.15 -12.59 -9.27
CA LEU A 38 -12.00 -12.90 -10.69
C LEU A 38 -13.39 -13.14 -11.31
N THR A 39 -13.79 -12.25 -12.20
CA THR A 39 -15.06 -12.32 -12.92
C THR A 39 -14.88 -12.96 -14.29
N VAL A 40 -15.73 -13.93 -14.63
CA VAL A 40 -15.82 -14.55 -15.97
C VAL A 40 -17.23 -14.35 -16.54
N TYR A 41 -17.32 -13.95 -17.81
CA TYR A 41 -18.61 -13.86 -18.51
C TYR A 41 -18.86 -15.12 -19.34
N VAL A 42 -20.00 -15.78 -19.09
CA VAL A 42 -20.40 -17.02 -19.77
C VAL A 42 -21.72 -16.82 -20.49
N HIS A 43 -21.75 -17.13 -21.77
CA HIS A 43 -22.93 -17.20 -22.62
C HIS A 43 -23.58 -18.58 -22.49
N LEU A 44 -24.83 -18.56 -22.05
CA LEU A 44 -25.69 -19.71 -21.85
C LEU A 44 -26.77 -19.72 -22.94
N ARG A 45 -26.97 -20.89 -23.54
CA ARG A 45 -28.12 -21.19 -24.40
C ARG A 45 -28.74 -22.49 -23.90
N ASP A 46 -30.03 -22.47 -23.62
CA ASP A 46 -30.80 -23.60 -23.05
C ASP A 46 -30.25 -24.16 -21.72
N GLY A 47 -29.62 -23.31 -20.90
CA GLY A 47 -29.03 -23.72 -19.61
C GLY A 47 -27.70 -24.48 -19.72
N ILE A 48 -27.17 -24.63 -20.94
CA ILE A 48 -25.86 -25.22 -21.20
C ILE A 48 -24.88 -24.08 -21.51
N ALA A 49 -23.69 -24.13 -20.91
CA ALA A 49 -22.61 -23.18 -21.23
C ALA A 49 -22.13 -23.46 -22.66
N VAL A 50 -22.57 -22.64 -23.61
CA VAL A 50 -22.25 -22.81 -25.04
C VAL A 50 -20.99 -22.04 -25.41
N ASP A 51 -20.74 -20.92 -24.73
CA ASP A 51 -19.52 -20.14 -24.90
C ASP A 51 -19.16 -19.40 -23.60
N ALA A 52 -18.00 -19.61 -22.99
CA ALA A 52 -17.44 -18.54 -22.14
C ALA A 52 -17.06 -17.44 -23.13
N SER A 53 -17.54 -16.20 -23.01
CA SER A 53 -17.38 -15.17 -24.05
C SER A 53 -15.92 -14.69 -24.19
N LEU A 54 -15.01 -15.62 -24.42
CA LEU A 54 -13.60 -15.47 -24.67
C LEU A 54 -13.54 -14.89 -26.07
N THR A 55 -13.02 -13.67 -26.19
CA THR A 55 -12.58 -13.13 -27.48
C THR A 55 -11.76 -14.22 -28.21
N PRO A 56 -11.74 -14.28 -29.56
CA PRO A 56 -10.98 -15.30 -30.29
C PRO A 56 -9.52 -15.41 -29.82
N SER A 57 -8.91 -14.30 -29.39
CA SER A 57 -7.62 -14.22 -28.73
C SER A 57 -7.59 -14.90 -27.35
N SER A 58 -8.60 -14.71 -26.51
CA SER A 58 -8.73 -15.39 -25.21
C SER A 58 -8.98 -16.88 -25.35
N ARG A 59 -9.78 -17.30 -26.34
CA ARG A 59 -10.00 -18.73 -26.65
C ARG A 59 -8.68 -19.38 -27.08
N ALA A 60 -7.99 -18.79 -28.05
CA ALA A 60 -6.68 -19.27 -28.51
C ALA A 60 -5.65 -19.29 -27.36
N PHE A 61 -5.72 -18.33 -26.44
CA PHE A 61 -4.89 -18.30 -25.23
C PHE A 61 -5.14 -19.51 -24.32
N PHE A 62 -6.40 -19.82 -23.98
CA PHE A 62 -6.74 -20.99 -23.18
C PHE A 62 -6.44 -22.31 -23.88
N GLU A 63 -6.66 -22.40 -25.19
CA GLU A 63 -6.30 -23.58 -25.99
C GLU A 63 -4.79 -23.81 -26.01
N LYS A 64 -3.99 -22.73 -26.11
CA LYS A 64 -2.51 -22.80 -26.05
C LYS A 64 -2.01 -23.21 -24.66
N ILE A 65 -2.65 -22.74 -23.58
CA ILE A 65 -2.36 -23.18 -22.22
C ILE A 65 -2.72 -24.67 -22.05
N ALA A 66 -3.91 -25.08 -22.49
CA ALA A 66 -4.36 -26.47 -22.40
C ALA A 66 -3.48 -27.43 -23.21
N ALA A 67 -2.99 -27.00 -24.38
CA ALA A 67 -2.03 -27.75 -25.19
C ALA A 67 -0.64 -27.83 -24.54
N GLY A 68 -0.21 -26.77 -23.86
CA GLY A 68 1.05 -26.74 -23.11
C GLY A 68 1.04 -27.62 -21.86
N ILE A 69 -0.07 -27.67 -21.12
CA ILE A 69 -0.26 -28.53 -19.94
C ILE A 69 -0.25 -30.01 -20.33
N ARG A 70 -0.71 -30.36 -21.54
CA ARG A 70 -0.70 -31.75 -22.06
C ARG A 70 0.67 -32.24 -22.52
N SER A 71 1.71 -31.41 -22.51
CA SER A 71 3.03 -31.74 -23.09
C SER A 71 4.14 -32.11 -22.09
N GLU A 72 3.82 -32.33 -20.81
CA GLU A 72 4.76 -32.88 -19.82
C GLU A 72 4.31 -34.30 -19.40
N PRO A 73 4.93 -35.38 -19.93
CA PRO A 73 4.83 -36.69 -19.31
C PRO A 73 5.75 -36.71 -18.08
N LEU A 74 5.16 -36.88 -16.89
CA LEU A 74 5.87 -37.25 -15.66
C LEU A 74 6.82 -38.43 -15.96
N SER A 75 8.13 -38.19 -15.84
CA SER A 75 9.14 -39.23 -15.77
C SER A 75 9.57 -39.40 -14.31
N HIS A 76 9.00 -40.44 -13.68
CA HIS A 76 9.60 -41.36 -12.71
C HIS A 76 10.29 -40.80 -11.45
N CYS A 77 9.62 -41.02 -10.31
CA CYS A 77 10.20 -41.71 -9.15
C CYS A 77 9.14 -42.69 -8.59
N GLY A 78 9.24 -43.98 -8.95
CA GLY A 78 8.67 -45.08 -8.15
C GLY A 78 9.75 -45.66 -7.25
N GLY A 79 9.52 -46.18 -6.05
CA GLY A 79 8.32 -46.43 -5.23
C GLY A 79 8.82 -46.82 -3.81
N PRO A 80 8.18 -47.75 -3.07
CA PRO A 80 6.75 -47.93 -2.78
C PRO A 80 6.50 -48.03 -1.26
N VAL A 81 5.41 -47.47 -0.71
CA VAL A 81 4.67 -48.11 0.40
C VAL A 81 3.20 -47.68 0.34
N ASP A 82 2.34 -48.69 0.32
CA ASP A 82 0.91 -48.74 0.68
C ASP A 82 0.36 -47.58 1.52
N GLU A 83 -0.75 -46.99 1.06
CA GLU A 83 -1.97 -46.91 1.88
C GLU A 83 -3.19 -46.61 1.00
N GLN A 84 -4.15 -47.53 1.02
CA GLN A 84 -5.43 -47.42 0.34
C GLN A 84 -6.32 -46.42 1.08
N VAL A 85 -6.82 -45.39 0.38
CA VAL A 85 -8.04 -44.68 0.80
C VAL A 85 -8.98 -44.60 -0.38
N ILE A 86 -10.00 -45.44 -0.30
CA ILE A 86 -11.20 -45.50 -1.14
C ILE A 86 -12.01 -44.23 -0.87
N ILE A 87 -12.31 -43.44 -1.92
CA ILE A 87 -13.35 -42.42 -1.84
C ILE A 87 -14.54 -42.94 -2.64
N ASP A 88 -15.50 -43.47 -1.88
CA ASP A 88 -16.85 -43.79 -2.33
C ASP A 88 -17.56 -42.50 -2.77
N ALA A 89 -18.27 -42.63 -3.88
CA ALA A 89 -19.17 -41.62 -4.40
C ALA A 89 -20.37 -41.46 -3.46
N VAL A 90 -20.51 -40.29 -2.83
CA VAL A 90 -21.77 -39.84 -2.23
C VAL A 90 -22.04 -38.41 -2.69
N SER A 91 -23.07 -38.27 -3.52
CA SER A 91 -23.73 -36.98 -3.79
C SER A 91 -24.39 -36.45 -2.51
N PRO A 92 -24.52 -35.13 -2.37
CA PRO A 92 -25.81 -34.60 -1.94
C PRO A 92 -26.27 -33.38 -2.74
N SER A 93 -27.45 -33.56 -3.33
CA SER A 93 -28.58 -32.65 -3.44
C SER A 93 -28.34 -31.13 -3.58
N CYS A 94 -28.68 -30.64 -4.77
CA CYS A 94 -29.12 -29.27 -5.00
C CYS A 94 -30.50 -29.01 -4.37
N SER A 95 -30.65 -27.90 -3.64
CA SER A 95 -31.86 -27.06 -3.46
C SER A 95 -31.42 -25.89 -2.55
N GLN A 96 -31.79 -24.61 -2.74
CA GLN A 96 -32.97 -24.02 -3.37
C GLN A 96 -32.58 -22.72 -4.10
N VAL A 97 -33.21 -22.47 -5.25
CA VAL A 97 -33.18 -21.19 -5.96
C VAL A 97 -34.43 -20.41 -5.55
N ASP A 98 -34.25 -19.21 -5.00
CA ASP A 98 -35.33 -18.27 -4.73
C ASP A 98 -35.69 -17.55 -6.05
N VAL A 99 -36.89 -17.84 -6.57
CA VAL A 99 -37.36 -17.33 -7.86
C VAL A 99 -38.10 -16.02 -7.64
N GLY A 100 -37.35 -14.91 -7.73
CA GLY A 100 -37.91 -13.59 -8.02
C GLY A 100 -38.06 -13.41 -9.54
N GLN A 101 -39.30 -13.47 -10.01
CA GLN A 101 -39.69 -13.32 -11.42
C GLN A 101 -39.22 -11.98 -12.02
N ASN A 102 -38.54 -12.05 -13.17
CA ASN A 102 -38.83 -11.18 -14.30
C ASN A 102 -38.45 -11.90 -15.59
N SER A 103 -39.49 -12.19 -16.38
CA SER A 103 -39.44 -12.77 -17.70
C SER A 103 -38.90 -11.75 -18.71
N ASP A 104 -37.75 -12.05 -19.30
CA ASP A 104 -37.41 -11.57 -20.63
C ASP A 104 -36.97 -12.78 -21.47
N THR A 105 -37.63 -12.96 -22.60
CA THR A 105 -37.60 -14.19 -23.41
C THR A 105 -36.65 -13.94 -24.58
N GLY A 106 -35.38 -14.28 -24.39
CA GLY A 106 -34.35 -14.30 -25.44
C GLY A 106 -33.48 -15.56 -25.31
N PRO A 107 -33.08 -16.21 -26.42
CA PRO A 107 -32.36 -17.49 -26.40
C PRO A 107 -30.88 -17.39 -25.97
N ASP A 108 -30.40 -16.18 -25.68
CA ASP A 108 -29.00 -15.89 -25.39
C ASP A 108 -28.93 -15.11 -24.07
N ARG A 109 -28.44 -15.73 -22.99
CA ARG A 109 -28.26 -15.10 -21.68
C ARG A 109 -26.78 -15.10 -21.31
N TYR A 110 -26.25 -13.94 -20.90
CA TYR A 110 -24.90 -13.84 -20.35
C TYR A 110 -24.98 -13.87 -18.82
N GLU A 111 -24.26 -14.79 -18.20
CA GLU A 111 -24.13 -14.92 -16.74
C GLU A 111 -22.71 -14.55 -16.30
N ARG A 112 -22.63 -13.85 -15.17
CA ARG A 112 -21.38 -13.47 -14.53
C ARG A 112 -21.06 -14.51 -13.45
N ILE A 113 -19.92 -15.17 -13.56
CA ILE A 113 -19.44 -16.14 -12.57
C ILE A 113 -18.25 -15.53 -11.81
N GLU A 114 -18.34 -15.52 -10.48
CA GLU A 114 -17.25 -15.11 -9.59
C GLU A 114 -16.44 -16.36 -9.21
N VAL A 115 -15.13 -16.33 -9.47
CA VAL A 115 -14.21 -17.43 -9.12
C VAL A 115 -13.60 -17.14 -7.75
N PRO A 116 -13.76 -18.04 -6.76
CA PRO A 116 -13.13 -17.88 -5.44
C PRO A 116 -11.60 -17.90 -5.55
N LEU A 117 -10.97 -16.78 -5.20
CA LEU A 117 -9.52 -16.65 -5.14
C LEU A 117 -9.04 -16.88 -3.71
N VAL A 118 -9.15 -18.12 -3.23
CA VAL A 118 -8.93 -18.47 -1.80
C VAL A 118 -7.54 -18.05 -1.31
N PHE A 119 -6.49 -18.33 -2.08
CA PHE A 119 -5.10 -17.96 -1.73
C PHE A 119 -4.89 -16.45 -1.66
N ASP A 120 -5.34 -15.70 -2.68
CA ASP A 120 -5.23 -14.24 -2.67
C ASP A 120 -6.06 -13.65 -1.53
N GLY A 121 -7.24 -14.22 -1.25
CA GLY A 121 -8.13 -13.80 -0.18
C GLY A 121 -7.49 -13.87 1.20
N GLU A 122 -6.84 -14.99 1.53
CA GLU A 122 -6.10 -15.16 2.78
C GLU A 122 -4.92 -14.19 2.89
N PHE A 123 -4.19 -14.00 1.79
CA PHE A 123 -3.07 -13.06 1.73
C PHE A 123 -3.51 -11.62 2.01
N PHE A 124 -4.56 -11.15 1.32
CA PHE A 124 -5.07 -9.78 1.51
C PHE A 124 -5.71 -9.58 2.89
N ASP A 125 -6.34 -10.61 3.47
CA ASP A 125 -6.85 -10.56 4.85
C ASP A 125 -5.72 -10.33 5.86
N MET A 126 -4.64 -11.10 5.75
CA MET A 126 -3.46 -10.94 6.60
C MET A 126 -2.83 -9.55 6.40
N LEU A 127 -2.57 -9.16 5.15
CA LEU A 127 -1.92 -7.88 4.84
C LEU A 127 -2.75 -6.68 5.33
N GLN A 128 -4.07 -6.76 5.21
CA GLN A 128 -4.95 -5.69 5.64
C GLN A 128 -5.08 -5.61 7.15
N SER A 129 -5.06 -6.74 7.86
CA SER A 129 -4.95 -6.78 9.31
C SER A 129 -3.67 -6.06 9.78
N ASP A 130 -2.53 -6.34 9.14
CA ASP A 130 -1.25 -5.69 9.46
C ASP A 130 -1.29 -4.19 9.16
N VAL A 131 -1.83 -3.79 8.00
CA VAL A 131 -1.99 -2.37 7.63
C VAL A 131 -2.91 -1.62 8.60
N ASN A 132 -4.01 -2.23 9.04
CA ASN A 132 -4.91 -1.65 10.04
C ASN A 132 -4.24 -1.52 11.41
N SER A 133 -3.38 -2.48 11.77
CA SER A 133 -2.58 -2.44 12.99
C SER A 133 -1.57 -1.28 12.95
N LEU A 134 -0.94 -1.03 11.78
CA LEU A 134 -0.07 0.14 11.58
C LEU A 134 -0.81 1.46 11.75
N ASP A 135 -2.05 1.56 11.26
CA ASP A 135 -2.88 2.76 11.46
C ASP A 135 -3.23 3.00 12.92
N THR A 136 -3.54 1.93 13.65
CA THR A 136 -3.82 2.00 15.09
C THR A 136 -2.60 2.48 15.85
N LEU A 137 -1.44 1.87 15.59
CA LEU A 137 -0.17 2.25 16.21
C LEU A 137 0.18 3.72 15.90
N GLN A 138 0.00 4.16 14.66
CA GLN A 138 0.27 5.55 14.29
C GLN A 138 -0.67 6.53 15.02
N ALA A 139 -1.95 6.18 15.17
CA ALA A 139 -2.91 7.01 15.89
C ALA A 139 -2.56 7.15 17.38
N GLU A 140 -2.09 6.07 18.01
CA GLU A 140 -1.63 6.07 19.39
C GLU A 140 -0.37 6.92 19.58
N GLU A 141 0.65 6.72 18.74
CA GLU A 141 1.89 7.49 18.78
C GLU A 141 1.64 8.98 18.51
N GLN A 142 0.78 9.30 17.54
CA GLN A 142 0.39 10.69 17.25
C GLN A 142 -0.33 11.33 18.45
N ARG A 143 -1.24 10.59 19.12
CA ARG A 143 -1.93 11.09 20.31
C ARG A 143 -0.95 11.39 21.44
N LYS A 144 -0.04 10.44 21.72
CA LYS A 144 0.99 10.58 22.75
C LYS A 144 1.90 11.77 22.47
N MET A 145 2.41 11.87 21.24
CA MET A 145 3.28 12.96 20.84
C MET A 145 2.59 14.32 20.93
N ASN A 146 1.32 14.43 20.54
CA ASN A 146 0.55 15.66 20.70
C ASN A 146 0.42 16.06 22.18
N ALA A 147 0.19 15.10 23.07
CA ALA A 147 0.14 15.36 24.51
C ALA A 147 1.49 15.86 25.04
N ASP A 148 2.59 15.20 24.65
CA ASP A 148 3.94 15.59 25.05
C ASP A 148 4.34 16.98 24.52
N ILE A 149 3.93 17.35 23.29
CA ILE A 149 4.13 18.69 22.73
C ILE A 149 3.38 19.74 23.55
N VAL A 150 2.14 19.45 23.94
CA VAL A 150 1.33 20.37 24.76
C VAL A 150 1.95 20.53 26.15
N GLU A 151 2.42 19.44 26.76
CA GLU A 151 3.11 19.49 28.05
C GLU A 151 4.40 20.30 27.98
N LEU A 152 5.25 20.02 26.98
CA LEU A 152 6.47 20.79 26.73
C LEU A 152 6.16 22.28 26.51
N GLY A 153 5.09 22.61 25.78
CA GLY A 153 4.66 23.99 25.58
C GLY A 153 4.33 24.71 26.90
N LYS A 154 3.70 24.00 27.86
CA LYS A 154 3.42 24.54 29.20
C LYS A 154 4.70 24.77 30.00
N ASP A 155 5.65 23.84 29.94
CA ASP A 155 6.94 23.96 30.60
C ASP A 155 7.73 25.15 30.06
N VAL A 156 7.84 25.27 28.73
CA VAL A 156 8.52 26.39 28.06
C VAL A 156 7.84 27.72 28.39
N SER A 157 6.50 27.78 28.38
CA SER A 157 5.75 28.99 28.74
C SER A 157 6.04 29.43 30.18
N THR A 158 6.20 28.49 31.10
CA THR A 158 6.48 28.77 32.51
C THR A 158 7.86 29.39 32.70
N VAL A 159 8.90 28.86 32.05
CA VAL A 159 10.27 29.41 32.14
C VAL A 159 10.46 30.70 31.34
N CYS A 160 9.60 30.95 30.36
CA CYS A 160 9.60 32.18 29.57
C CYS A 160 8.85 33.33 30.26
N ARG A 161 7.91 33.05 31.17
CA ARG A 161 7.18 34.09 31.91
C ARG A 161 8.13 34.86 32.82
N ALA A 162 8.38 36.12 32.47
CA ALA A 162 9.04 37.07 33.35
C ALA A 162 7.97 37.80 34.19
N GLY A 163 8.07 37.72 35.52
CA GLY A 163 7.52 38.79 36.37
C GLY A 163 8.28 40.10 36.13
N ARG A 164 7.69 41.25 36.49
CA ARG A 164 8.26 42.61 36.27
C ARG A 164 9.72 42.78 36.74
N PHE A 165 10.20 41.92 37.64
CA PHE A 165 11.56 41.92 38.18
C PHE A 165 12.22 40.51 38.18
N SER A 166 11.70 39.56 37.41
CA SER A 166 12.17 38.16 37.43
C SER A 166 13.11 37.81 36.28
N LYS A 167 14.02 36.87 36.55
CA LYS A 167 14.81 36.17 35.53
C LYS A 167 13.87 35.44 34.56
N SER A 168 14.12 35.57 33.26
CA SER A 168 13.44 34.82 32.21
C SER A 168 14.45 34.30 31.19
N ASP A 169 14.15 33.14 30.61
CA ASP A 169 14.91 32.51 29.53
C ASP A 169 14.29 32.74 28.14
N LEU A 170 13.29 33.62 28.02
CA LEU A 170 12.55 33.92 26.80
C LEU A 170 13.44 34.21 25.58
N ALA A 171 14.48 35.04 25.75
CA ALA A 171 15.38 35.39 24.65
C ALA A 171 16.16 34.17 24.13
N ARG A 172 16.53 33.23 25.00
CA ARG A 172 17.24 32.01 24.60
C ARG A 172 16.30 31.04 23.91
N TRP A 173 15.09 30.88 24.43
CA TRP A 173 14.06 30.07 23.79
C TRP A 173 13.69 30.58 22.39
N ARG A 174 13.55 31.90 22.22
CA ARG A 174 13.37 32.51 20.88
C ARG A 174 14.50 32.13 19.94
N ARG A 175 15.75 32.28 20.40
CA ARG A 175 16.91 31.93 19.56
C ARG A 175 16.97 30.44 19.20
N ILE A 176 16.60 29.56 20.13
CA ILE A 176 16.51 28.12 19.88
C ILE A 176 15.44 27.82 18.81
N PHE A 177 14.25 28.42 18.93
CA PHE A 177 13.18 28.19 17.95
C PHE A 177 13.49 28.79 16.58
N GLU A 178 14.13 29.96 16.52
CA GLU A 178 14.65 30.52 15.26
C GLU A 178 15.60 29.52 14.58
N LEU A 179 16.62 29.04 15.30
CA LEU A 179 17.56 28.05 14.76
C LEU A 179 16.87 26.76 14.33
N TYR A 180 15.84 26.32 15.05
CA TYR A 180 15.10 25.11 14.71
C TYR A 180 14.23 25.29 13.45
N LEU A 181 13.62 26.47 13.28
CA LEU A 181 12.89 26.80 12.06
C LEU A 181 13.84 26.90 10.87
N ASP A 182 14.98 27.57 11.03
CA ASP A 182 16.04 27.66 10.01
C ASP A 182 16.62 26.29 9.64
N ALA A 183 16.63 25.35 10.59
CA ALA A 183 17.10 23.99 10.36
C ALA A 183 16.19 23.20 9.41
N GLU A 184 14.90 23.57 9.29
CA GLU A 184 13.96 22.93 8.36
C GLU A 184 14.01 21.38 8.43
N VAL A 185 13.95 20.85 9.66
CA VAL A 185 14.36 19.46 9.96
C VAL A 185 13.52 18.44 9.18
N PHE A 186 12.21 18.60 9.15
CA PHE A 186 11.30 17.61 8.56
C PHE A 186 10.72 18.04 7.20
N PHE A 187 10.79 19.32 6.85
CA PHE A 187 10.23 19.87 5.62
C PHE A 187 11.11 21.01 5.12
N SER A 188 11.38 21.04 3.81
CA SER A 188 12.13 22.11 3.14
C SER A 188 11.17 23.10 2.48
N THR A 189 11.53 24.39 2.51
CA THR A 189 10.82 25.43 1.75
C THR A 189 11.52 25.84 0.46
N HIS A 190 12.70 25.30 0.16
CA HIS A 190 13.45 25.69 -1.03
C HIS A 190 12.85 25.11 -2.32
N GLU A 191 12.94 25.86 -3.41
CA GLU A 191 12.34 25.50 -4.71
C GLU A 191 12.81 24.13 -5.26
N ARG A 192 14.04 23.71 -4.94
CA ARG A 192 14.65 22.49 -5.50
C ARG A 192 14.28 21.22 -4.74
N ASP A 193 14.01 21.32 -3.43
CA ASP A 193 13.75 20.17 -2.56
C ASP A 193 12.50 20.38 -1.67
N HIS A 194 11.58 21.23 -2.12
CA HIS A 194 10.35 21.58 -1.42
C HIS A 194 9.56 20.33 -1.00
N GLY A 195 9.10 20.35 0.26
CA GLY A 195 8.25 19.30 0.83
C GLY A 195 8.97 18.45 1.88
N ASN A 196 8.45 17.25 2.12
CA ASN A 196 8.88 16.39 3.21
C ASN A 196 10.32 15.89 2.98
N ARG A 197 11.16 15.98 4.02
CA ARG A 197 12.51 15.41 4.00
C ARG A 197 12.47 13.91 4.32
N SER A 198 13.45 13.18 3.80
CA SER A 198 13.68 11.80 4.20
C SER A 198 14.26 11.71 5.61
N SER A 199 14.17 10.54 6.24
CA SER A 199 14.75 10.28 7.56
C SER A 199 16.25 10.61 7.62
N GLN A 200 17.02 10.29 6.57
CA GLN A 200 18.46 10.56 6.53
C GLN A 200 18.76 12.06 6.48
N SER A 201 17.98 12.82 5.72
CA SER A 201 18.13 14.27 5.63
C SER A 201 17.70 14.95 6.94
N ALA A 202 16.58 14.53 7.52
CA ALA A 202 16.11 15.04 8.80
C ALA A 202 17.10 14.79 9.94
N LEU A 203 17.76 13.62 9.97
CA LEU A 203 18.83 13.34 10.92
C LEU A 203 19.98 14.34 10.80
N LYS A 204 20.44 14.62 9.58
CA LYS A 204 21.52 15.60 9.33
C LYS A 204 21.13 17.00 9.81
N GLN A 205 19.91 17.44 9.51
CA GLN A 205 19.42 18.75 9.95
C GLN A 205 19.29 18.83 11.48
N LEU A 206 18.84 17.75 12.13
CA LEU A 206 18.75 17.70 13.59
C LEU A 206 20.14 17.69 14.27
N GLN A 207 21.13 17.05 13.65
CA GLN A 207 22.52 17.11 14.10
C GLN A 207 23.10 18.52 13.93
N TRP A 208 22.84 19.15 12.77
CA TRP A 208 23.23 20.54 12.52
C TRP A 208 22.64 21.47 13.57
N PHE A 209 21.33 21.40 13.80
CA PHE A 209 20.62 22.20 14.80
C PHE A 209 21.24 22.05 16.20
N GLN A 210 21.54 20.82 16.63
CA GLN A 210 22.20 20.60 17.93
C GLN A 210 23.59 21.24 17.98
N GLY A 211 24.38 21.12 16.92
CA GLY A 211 25.68 21.77 16.81
C GLY A 211 25.59 23.30 16.87
N GLU A 212 24.60 23.90 16.22
CA GLU A 212 24.34 25.35 16.29
C GLU A 212 23.99 25.81 17.71
N VAL A 213 23.11 25.06 18.39
CA VAL A 213 22.67 25.36 19.75
C VAL A 213 23.84 25.26 20.74
N GLU A 214 24.71 24.26 20.58
CA GLU A 214 25.92 24.09 21.39
C GLU A 214 26.92 25.22 21.15
N ARG A 215 27.18 25.58 19.88
CA ARG A 215 28.12 26.66 19.53
C ARG A 215 27.67 28.02 20.05
N ALA A 216 26.37 28.29 19.99
CA ALA A 216 25.77 29.49 20.56
C ALA A 216 25.67 29.44 22.10
N ASN A 217 26.09 28.33 22.72
CA ASN A 217 26.11 28.11 24.18
C ASN A 217 24.75 28.35 24.85
N LEU A 218 23.64 28.09 24.14
CA LEU A 218 22.30 28.48 24.58
C LEU A 218 21.83 27.65 25.78
N VAL A 219 22.12 26.34 25.78
CA VAL A 219 21.67 25.42 26.82
C VAL A 219 22.39 25.65 28.14
N LYS A 220 23.71 25.84 28.12
CA LYS A 220 24.47 26.17 29.34
C LYS A 220 24.13 27.58 29.84
N GLY A 221 23.64 28.44 28.96
CA GLY A 221 23.20 29.79 29.31
C GLY A 221 21.84 29.86 30.03
N PHE A 222 21.05 28.78 30.09
CA PHE A 222 19.75 28.81 30.76
C PHE A 222 19.86 29.20 32.23
N LYS A 223 18.91 30.03 32.69
CA LYS A 223 18.83 30.49 34.08
C LYS A 223 18.12 29.47 34.98
N PHE A 224 17.19 28.71 34.41
CA PHE A 224 16.39 27.70 35.12
C PHE A 224 16.81 26.27 34.72
N ARG A 225 16.81 25.33 35.67
CA ARG A 225 17.05 23.91 35.37
C ARG A 225 15.88 23.30 34.60
N GLU A 226 14.69 23.84 34.82
CA GLU A 226 13.46 23.54 34.12
C GLU A 226 13.59 23.85 32.62
N SER A 227 14.29 24.94 32.25
CA SER A 227 14.59 25.23 30.84
C SER A 227 15.49 24.16 30.21
N GLN A 228 16.47 23.65 30.96
CA GLN A 228 17.33 22.55 30.48
C GLN A 228 16.53 21.25 30.31
N LYS A 229 15.64 20.93 31.28
CA LYS A 229 14.74 19.79 31.20
C LYS A 229 13.80 19.89 30.00
N ALA A 230 13.17 21.05 29.81
CA ALA A 230 12.30 21.32 28.67
C ALA A 230 13.08 21.21 27.34
N PHE A 231 14.31 21.72 27.26
CA PHE A 231 15.14 21.56 26.06
C PHE A 231 15.49 20.08 25.78
N SER A 232 15.81 19.31 26.82
CA SER A 232 16.01 17.86 26.67
C SER A 232 14.75 17.16 26.17
N GLY A 233 13.57 17.54 26.67
CA GLY A 233 12.27 17.07 26.18
C GLY A 233 12.02 17.45 24.72
N PHE A 234 12.34 18.68 24.33
CA PHE A 234 12.24 19.16 22.94
C PHE A 234 13.10 18.32 21.99
N VAL A 235 14.37 18.08 22.33
CA VAL A 235 15.25 17.22 21.52
C VAL A 235 14.73 15.79 21.50
N GLY A 236 14.25 15.26 22.63
CA GLY A 236 13.63 13.95 22.73
C GLY A 236 12.43 13.78 21.80
N LEU A 237 11.53 14.76 21.73
CA LEU A 237 10.39 14.75 20.81
C LEU A 237 10.82 14.74 19.35
N ASN A 238 11.82 15.54 18.99
CA ASN A 238 12.36 15.56 17.63
C ASN A 238 13.01 14.23 17.24
N LEU A 239 13.68 13.56 18.17
CA LEU A 239 14.21 12.20 17.94
C LEU A 239 13.08 11.18 17.77
N SER A 240 11.99 11.30 18.54
CA SER A 240 10.81 10.44 18.39
C SER A 240 10.10 10.67 17.05
N LEU A 241 10.01 11.92 16.58
CA LEU A 241 9.52 12.24 15.23
C LEU A 241 10.39 11.61 14.15
N LEU A 242 11.72 11.72 14.27
CA LEU A 242 12.66 11.11 13.33
C LEU A 242 12.51 9.58 13.26
N LYS A 243 12.35 8.91 14.41
CA LYS A 243 12.11 7.47 14.47
C LYS A 243 10.79 7.09 13.82
N ASN A 244 9.73 7.87 14.05
CA ASN A 244 8.44 7.66 13.40
C ASN A 244 8.54 7.81 11.88
N LEU A 245 9.26 8.82 11.39
CA LEU A 245 9.52 8.99 9.97
C LEU A 245 10.28 7.80 9.38
N GLN A 246 11.34 7.33 10.04
CA GLN A 246 12.09 6.16 9.60
C GLN A 246 11.21 4.89 9.58
N PHE A 247 10.36 4.71 10.59
CA PHE A 247 9.42 3.59 10.65
C PHE A 247 8.42 3.64 9.48
N GLN A 248 7.88 4.82 9.15
CA GLN A 248 7.00 5.00 8.00
C GLN A 248 7.68 4.65 6.67
N GLU A 249 8.92 5.11 6.47
CA GLU A 249 9.70 4.77 5.27
C GLU A 249 9.93 3.25 5.15
N LEU A 250 10.29 2.59 6.25
CA LEU A 250 10.51 1.14 6.29
C LEU A 250 9.22 0.37 6.03
N ASN A 251 8.10 0.76 6.62
CA ASN A 251 6.81 0.10 6.39
C ASN A 251 6.34 0.26 4.96
N LYS A 252 6.49 1.45 4.36
CA LYS A 252 6.16 1.67 2.95
C LYS A 252 6.98 0.73 2.06
N LEU A 253 8.29 0.62 2.31
CA LEU A 253 9.15 -0.30 1.57
C LEU A 253 8.79 -1.76 1.79
N ALA A 254 8.44 -2.15 3.02
CA ALA A 254 8.05 -3.50 3.37
C ALA A 254 6.76 -3.92 2.64
N ILE A 255 5.73 -3.07 2.65
CA ILE A 255 4.48 -3.32 1.92
C ILE A 255 4.74 -3.55 0.43
N VAL A 256 5.53 -2.67 -0.21
CA VAL A 256 5.89 -2.83 -1.63
C VAL A 256 6.64 -4.14 -1.89
N LYS A 257 7.56 -4.54 -0.98
CA LYS A 257 8.29 -5.81 -1.10
C LYS A 257 7.39 -7.02 -0.91
N ILE A 258 6.46 -6.98 0.05
CA ILE A 258 5.50 -8.05 0.30
C ILE A 258 4.61 -8.24 -0.94
N LEU A 259 4.07 -7.15 -1.48
CA LEU A 259 3.27 -7.18 -2.71
C LEU A 259 4.08 -7.74 -3.90
N LYS A 260 5.33 -7.29 -4.08
CA LYS A 260 6.20 -7.79 -5.16
C LYS A 260 6.57 -9.27 -5.00
N ASN A 261 6.74 -9.75 -3.77
CA ASN A 261 7.12 -11.13 -3.50
C ASN A 261 5.94 -12.11 -3.62
N ASN A 262 4.70 -11.64 -3.46
CA ASN A 262 3.49 -12.43 -3.70
C ASN A 262 3.16 -12.61 -5.20
N LEU A 263 3.95 -12.02 -6.10
CA LEU A 263 3.81 -12.27 -7.53
C LEU A 263 4.41 -13.64 -7.89
N ASP A 264 3.64 -14.46 -8.61
CA ASP A 264 4.12 -15.73 -9.18
C ASP A 264 5.16 -15.44 -10.28
N ARG A 265 6.45 -15.54 -9.90
CA ARG A 265 7.58 -15.30 -10.81
C ARG A 265 7.70 -16.36 -11.91
N THR A 266 7.19 -17.57 -11.67
CA THR A 266 7.21 -18.64 -12.67
C THR A 266 6.19 -18.32 -13.75
N LEU A 267 4.98 -17.92 -13.34
CA LEU A 267 3.95 -17.46 -14.25
C LEU A 267 4.37 -16.17 -14.98
N GLU A 268 5.00 -15.21 -14.30
CA GLU A 268 5.52 -13.99 -14.93
C GLU A 268 6.52 -14.32 -16.06
N LYS A 269 7.48 -15.23 -15.78
CA LYS A 269 8.45 -15.70 -16.79
C LYS A 269 7.77 -16.42 -17.94
N TYR A 270 6.78 -17.26 -17.64
CA TYR A 270 5.98 -17.96 -18.65
C TYR A 270 5.24 -16.98 -19.55
N MET A 271 4.54 -16.00 -18.98
CA MET A 271 3.83 -14.96 -19.71
C MET A 271 4.77 -14.14 -20.58
N LYS A 272 5.92 -13.71 -20.05
CA LYS A 272 6.94 -12.99 -20.82
C LYS A 272 7.54 -13.82 -21.97
N LYS A 273 7.65 -15.14 -21.81
CA LYS A 273 8.21 -16.03 -22.83
C LYS A 273 7.22 -16.34 -23.95
N TYR A 274 5.97 -16.66 -23.61
CA TYR A 274 4.98 -17.18 -24.56
C TYR A 274 3.95 -16.15 -25.04
N PHE A 275 3.83 -15.02 -24.35
CA PHE A 275 2.86 -13.94 -24.57
C PHE A 275 3.51 -12.55 -24.47
N ALA A 276 4.71 -12.42 -25.05
CA ALA A 276 5.53 -11.21 -24.92
C ALA A 276 4.85 -9.93 -25.45
N LYS A 277 4.01 -10.07 -26.49
CA LYS A 277 3.28 -8.94 -27.08
C LYS A 277 2.18 -8.45 -26.15
N GLU A 278 1.37 -9.38 -25.66
CA GLU A 278 0.26 -9.13 -24.74
C GLU A 278 0.75 -8.55 -23.41
N VAL A 279 1.86 -9.07 -22.88
CA VAL A 279 2.49 -8.52 -21.67
C VAL A 279 2.96 -7.08 -21.89
N LYS A 280 3.61 -6.78 -23.02
CA LYS A 280 4.06 -5.41 -23.34
C LYS A 280 2.89 -4.44 -23.50
N GLU A 281 1.83 -4.86 -24.21
CA GLU A 281 0.62 -4.06 -24.38
C GLU A 281 -0.04 -3.77 -23.03
N LYS A 282 -0.15 -4.77 -22.15
CA LYS A 282 -0.72 -4.58 -20.82
C LYS A 282 0.17 -3.72 -19.91
N GLN A 283 1.48 -3.89 -19.97
CA GLN A 283 2.43 -3.06 -19.23
C GLN A 283 2.29 -1.59 -19.64
N ARG A 284 2.23 -1.31 -20.95
CA ARG A 284 2.03 0.03 -21.50
C ARG A 284 0.69 0.62 -21.06
N ALA A 285 -0.39 -0.17 -21.06
CA ALA A 285 -1.69 0.26 -20.57
C ALA A 285 -1.64 0.66 -19.08
N ASN A 286 -1.00 -0.15 -18.24
CA ASN A 286 -0.82 0.15 -16.81
C ASN A 286 0.03 1.41 -16.58
N GLU A 287 1.05 1.67 -17.41
CA GLU A 287 1.88 2.86 -17.34
C GLU A 287 1.12 4.14 -17.78
N ILE A 288 0.27 4.04 -18.81
CA ILE A 288 -0.63 5.12 -19.21
C ILE A 288 -1.63 5.45 -18.10
N GLU A 289 -2.28 4.43 -17.52
CA GLU A 289 -3.28 4.59 -16.46
C GLU A 289 -2.66 5.26 -15.23
N ARG A 290 -1.49 4.78 -14.78
CA ARG A 290 -0.74 5.39 -13.68
C ARG A 290 -0.37 6.84 -13.98
N GLY A 291 0.07 7.15 -15.20
CA GLY A 291 0.39 8.52 -15.58
C GLY A 291 -0.83 9.45 -15.58
N ILE A 292 -2.01 8.93 -15.94
CA ILE A 292 -3.28 9.69 -15.83
C ILE A 292 -3.64 9.93 -14.37
N GLU A 293 -3.39 8.97 -13.47
CA GLU A 293 -3.61 9.14 -12.03
C GLU A 293 -2.65 10.18 -11.43
N ASP A 294 -1.36 10.08 -11.74
CA ASP A 294 -0.32 10.96 -11.19
C ASP A 294 -0.37 12.39 -11.76
N TYR A 295 -0.74 12.54 -13.04
CA TYR A 295 -0.62 13.80 -13.79
C TYR A 295 -1.94 14.33 -14.38
N GLY A 296 -3.04 13.61 -14.20
CA GLY A 296 -4.37 13.99 -14.68
C GLY A 296 -4.72 13.51 -16.11
N PRO A 297 -5.96 13.75 -16.56
CA PRO A 297 -6.53 13.17 -17.80
C PRO A 297 -5.84 13.60 -19.10
N ASN A 298 -5.01 14.65 -19.06
CA ASN A 298 -4.26 15.14 -20.21
C ASN A 298 -2.88 14.47 -20.37
N TYR A 299 -2.55 13.48 -19.52
CA TYR A 299 -1.27 12.77 -19.60
C TYR A 299 -1.13 12.03 -20.94
N THR A 300 -0.04 12.32 -21.66
CA THR A 300 0.36 11.57 -22.85
C THR A 300 1.58 10.72 -22.54
N HIS A 301 1.40 9.40 -22.56
CA HIS A 301 2.50 8.45 -22.42
C HIS A 301 3.44 8.53 -23.63
N ARG A 302 4.74 8.68 -23.37
CA ARG A 302 5.80 8.62 -24.38
C ARG A 302 6.67 7.41 -24.08
N ASP A 303 6.88 6.56 -25.10
CA ASP A 303 7.82 5.46 -24.95
C ASP A 303 9.22 6.01 -24.68
N CYS A 304 9.90 5.46 -23.68
CA CYS A 304 11.25 5.87 -23.32
C CYS A 304 12.22 5.45 -24.43
N VAL A 305 12.54 6.38 -25.34
CA VAL A 305 13.66 6.23 -26.27
C VAL A 305 14.91 6.64 -25.51
N ILE A 306 15.66 5.65 -25.00
CA ILE A 306 17.02 5.91 -24.53
C ILE A 306 17.83 6.30 -25.78
N MET A 307 18.23 7.57 -25.88
CA MET A 307 19.30 8.01 -26.77
C MET A 307 20.65 7.82 -26.07
#